data_AF-A0A5C4MHM9-F1
#
_entry.id   AF-A0A5C4MHM9-F1
#
_cell.length_a   1.000
_cell.length_b   1.000
_cell.length_c   1.000
_cell.angle_alpha   90.00
_cell.angle_beta   90.00
_cell.angle_gamma   90.00
#
_symmetry.space_group_name_H-M   'P 1'
#
loop_
_entity.id
_entity.type
_entity.pdbx_description
1 polymer ?
#
loop_
_entity_poly.entity_id
_entity_poly.type
_entity_poly.pdbx_seq_one_letter_code
_entity_poly.pdbx_strand_id
1 'polypeptide(L)'
;MRRARCRARAGQAGPEPGGRGATGPRCRHVTPAEGSDAAATVGDLVAAVHREHWGRVVAATVGTAGDLDTAEDCAQRAFERALETWRPATVPSNPVGWLVRTARNHALDLHRRGG
;
A
#
# COMPACT_ATOMS: atom_id res chain seq x y z
N MET A 1 21.15 10.93 21.14
CA MET A 1 20.41 11.21 22.40
C MET A 1 19.06 10.50 22.33
N ARG A 2 18.85 9.49 23.19
CA ARG A 2 17.61 8.70 23.30
C ARG A 2 16.59 9.44 24.17
N ARG A 3 15.35 9.59 23.70
CA ARG A 3 14.16 9.86 24.51
C ARG A 3 12.96 9.29 23.76
N ALA A 4 11.91 8.77 24.37
CA ALA A 4 11.63 8.15 25.66
C ALA A 4 10.22 7.60 25.44
N ARG A 5 10.00 6.31 25.71
CA ARG A 5 8.70 5.66 25.52
C ARG A 5 7.75 6.16 26.61
N CYS A 6 6.64 6.78 26.24
CA CYS A 6 5.52 7.01 27.16
C CYS A 6 4.42 5.97 26.89
N ARG A 7 4.33 4.99 27.80
CA ARG A 7 3.16 4.12 27.98
C ARG A 7 2.12 4.89 28.78
N ALA A 8 0.87 4.90 28.33
CA ALA A 8 -0.29 5.13 29.19
C ALA A 8 -1.26 3.97 29.02
N ARG A 9 -1.66 3.37 30.15
CA ARG A 9 -2.61 2.26 30.26
C ARG A 9 -3.73 2.70 31.19
N ALA A 10 -4.91 2.18 30.89
CA ALA A 10 -6.06 1.93 31.77
C ALA A 10 -7.05 3.09 32.04
N GLY A 11 -8.32 2.75 31.82
CA GLY A 11 -9.51 3.44 32.29
C GLY A 11 -10.74 2.71 31.78
N GLN A 12 -11.32 1.85 32.62
CA GLN A 12 -12.48 0.99 32.36
C GLN A 12 -13.70 1.63 33.03
N ALA A 13 -14.86 1.69 32.37
CA ALA A 13 -16.18 1.82 33.01
C ALA A 13 -17.32 1.61 31.98
N GLY A 14 -18.19 0.62 32.21
CA GLY A 14 -19.57 0.60 31.69
C GLY A 14 -20.53 1.28 32.70
N PRO A 15 -21.86 1.08 32.67
CA PRO A 15 -22.72 0.39 31.69
C PRO A 15 -23.86 1.26 31.10
N GLU A 16 -24.56 0.65 30.14
CA GLU A 16 -25.81 0.95 29.42
C GLU A 16 -26.86 1.86 30.10
N PRO A 17 -27.64 2.59 29.27
CA PRO A 17 -29.09 2.53 29.40
C PRO A 17 -29.79 2.21 28.07
N GLY A 18 -30.76 1.30 28.15
CA GLY A 18 -31.59 0.89 27.02
C GLY A 18 -32.66 1.92 26.61
N GLY A 19 -33.03 1.86 25.33
CA GLY A 19 -34.16 2.60 24.76
C GLY A 19 -34.73 1.85 23.55
N ARG A 20 -36.00 1.44 23.67
CA ARG A 20 -36.78 0.70 22.68
C ARG A 20 -37.18 1.55 21.47
N GLY A 21 -36.91 1.01 20.27
CA GLY A 21 -37.90 0.81 19.21
C GLY A 21 -38.27 1.99 18.29
N ALA A 22 -37.89 1.89 17.02
CA ALA A 22 -38.72 2.37 15.90
C ALA A 22 -38.48 1.48 14.66
N THR A 23 -39.54 0.79 14.24
CA THR A 23 -39.58 -0.11 13.08
C THR A 23 -39.70 0.72 11.80
N GLY A 24 -38.60 0.84 11.04
CA GLY A 24 -38.57 1.44 9.70
C GLY A 24 -38.33 0.38 8.60
N PRO A 25 -38.59 0.70 7.32
CA PRO A 25 -38.60 -0.28 6.24
C PRO A 25 -37.23 -0.91 6.03
N ARG A 26 -37.22 -2.22 5.81
CA ARG A 26 -36.02 -3.05 5.66
C ARG A 26 -35.29 -2.68 4.36
N CYS A 27 -34.26 -1.86 4.46
CA CYS A 27 -33.22 -1.83 3.43
C CYS A 27 -32.53 -3.20 3.43
N ARG A 28 -32.57 -3.86 2.27
CA ARG A 28 -31.93 -5.15 2.01
C ARG A 28 -30.43 -5.02 2.31
N HIS A 29 -29.98 -5.56 3.43
CA HIS A 29 -28.55 -5.81 3.62
C HIS A 29 -28.15 -6.88 2.60
N VAL A 30 -27.43 -6.47 1.56
CA VAL A 30 -26.44 -7.33 0.93
C VAL A 30 -25.42 -7.63 2.02
N THR A 31 -25.24 -8.89 2.37
CA THR A 31 -24.01 -9.35 3.03
C THR A 31 -22.90 -9.19 2.00
N PRO A 32 -21.93 -8.26 2.15
CA PRO A 32 -20.68 -8.43 1.46
C PRO A 32 -20.09 -9.74 1.97
N ALA A 33 -19.65 -10.59 1.04
CA ALA A 33 -18.95 -11.82 1.37
C ALA A 33 -17.88 -11.55 2.43
N GLU A 34 -17.85 -12.39 3.46
CA GLU A 34 -16.86 -12.34 4.52
C GLU A 34 -15.45 -12.45 3.94
N GLY A 35 -14.73 -11.34 4.05
CA GLY A 35 -13.32 -11.18 3.76
C GLY A 35 -12.78 -9.99 4.53
N SER A 36 -13.19 -9.85 5.80
CA SER A 36 -12.77 -8.76 6.68
C SER A 36 -12.25 -9.37 7.98
N ASP A 37 -11.02 -9.02 8.32
CA ASP A 37 -10.19 -9.47 9.45
C ASP A 37 -9.44 -10.81 9.33
N ALA A 38 -8.42 -10.87 8.46
CA ALA A 38 -7.32 -11.84 8.63
C ALA A 38 -6.02 -11.34 7.96
N ALA A 39 -5.34 -10.38 8.60
CA ALA A 39 -4.07 -9.77 8.18
C ALA A 39 -4.14 -8.99 6.85
N ALA A 40 -3.71 -7.72 6.85
CA ALA A 40 -3.55 -6.93 5.63
C ALA A 40 -2.78 -7.76 4.59
N THR A 41 -3.39 -7.98 3.43
CA THR A 41 -2.77 -8.80 2.38
C THR A 41 -1.60 -8.03 1.77
N VAL A 42 -0.72 -8.73 1.06
CA VAL A 42 0.33 -8.06 0.26
C VAL A 42 -0.29 -7.10 -0.75
N GLY A 43 -1.47 -7.43 -1.31
CA GLY A 43 -2.20 -6.55 -2.20
C GLY A 43 -2.61 -5.23 -1.53
N ASP A 44 -3.09 -5.28 -0.29
CA ASP A 44 -3.46 -4.09 0.48
C ASP A 44 -2.25 -3.20 0.78
N LEU A 45 -1.11 -3.82 1.12
CA LEU A 45 0.15 -3.11 1.32
C LEU A 45 0.60 -2.41 0.04
N VAL A 46 0.58 -3.13 -1.09
CA VAL A 46 0.96 -2.56 -2.39
C VAL A 46 0.02 -1.41 -2.76
N ALA A 47 -1.29 -1.56 -2.55
CA ALA A 47 -2.28 -0.52 -2.81
C ALA A 47 -2.06 0.72 -1.93
N ALA A 48 -1.72 0.53 -0.64
CA ALA A 48 -1.38 1.64 0.26
C ALA A 48 -0.13 2.38 -0.22
N VAL A 49 0.97 1.65 -0.49
CA VAL A 49 2.21 2.22 -1.00
C VAL A 49 2.00 2.94 -2.33
N HIS A 50 1.17 2.39 -3.22
CA HIS A 50 0.84 3.03 -4.49
C HIS A 50 0.15 4.38 -4.27
N ARG A 51 -0.93 4.41 -3.49
CA ARG A 51 -1.67 5.66 -3.21
C ARG A 51 -0.80 6.73 -2.56
N GLU A 52 0.12 6.34 -1.67
CA GLU A 52 0.95 7.27 -0.91
C GLU A 52 2.22 7.72 -1.66
N HIS A 53 2.74 6.89 -2.56
CA HIS A 53 4.09 7.06 -3.09
C HIS A 53 4.22 6.99 -4.61
N TRP A 54 3.13 6.86 -5.37
CA TRP A 54 3.14 6.86 -6.83
C TRP A 54 4.02 7.99 -7.43
N GLY A 55 3.67 9.25 -7.14
CA GLY A 55 4.39 10.41 -7.68
C GLY A 55 5.87 10.46 -7.27
N ARG A 56 6.22 9.96 -6.07
CA ARG A 56 7.61 9.88 -5.62
C ARG A 56 8.41 8.84 -6.41
N VAL A 57 7.81 7.68 -6.70
CA VAL A 57 8.46 6.61 -7.46
C VAL A 57 8.67 7.07 -8.91
N VAL A 58 7.65 7.68 -9.52
CA VAL A 58 7.74 8.25 -10.88
C VAL A 58 8.81 9.32 -10.94
N ALA A 59 8.73 10.36 -10.09
CA ALA A 59 9.69 11.47 -10.08
C ALA A 59 11.13 11.01 -9.86
N ALA A 60 11.36 10.01 -9.02
CA ALA A 60 12.68 9.44 -8.80
C ALA A 60 13.20 8.64 -10.00
N THR A 61 12.34 8.25 -10.95
CA THR A 61 12.67 7.42 -12.11
C THR A 61 12.90 8.24 -13.37
N VAL A 62 12.25 9.41 -13.53
CA VAL A 62 12.35 10.28 -14.72
C VAL A 62 13.78 10.51 -15.20
N GLY A 63 14.71 10.85 -14.30
CA GLY A 63 16.11 11.10 -14.69
C GLY A 63 16.84 9.89 -15.27
N THR A 64 16.39 8.67 -15.01
CA THR A 64 16.93 7.44 -15.62
C THR A 64 16.12 7.00 -16.83
N ALA A 65 14.83 7.31 -16.91
CA ALA A 65 13.95 6.94 -18.02
C ALA A 65 14.05 7.90 -19.22
N GLY A 66 14.45 9.16 -19.00
CA GLY A 66 14.60 10.18 -20.05
C GLY A 66 13.39 11.10 -20.19
N ASP A 67 12.18 10.56 -20.00
CA ASP A 67 10.92 11.31 -20.05
C ASP A 67 9.92 10.80 -19.00
N LEU A 68 8.78 11.51 -18.87
CA LEU A 68 7.76 11.22 -17.86
C LEU A 68 6.97 9.94 -18.19
N ASP A 69 6.58 9.76 -19.45
CA ASP A 69 5.72 8.65 -19.88
C ASP A 69 6.45 7.32 -19.67
N THR A 70 7.71 7.23 -20.12
CA THR A 70 8.57 6.06 -19.90
C THR A 70 8.81 5.80 -18.41
N ALA A 71 8.90 6.86 -17.59
CA ALA A 71 9.07 6.71 -16.13
C ALA A 71 7.83 6.15 -15.45
N GLU A 72 6.63 6.55 -15.88
CA GLU A 72 5.37 6.00 -15.38
C GLU A 72 5.26 4.52 -15.71
N ASP A 73 5.52 4.12 -16.95
CA ASP A 73 5.54 2.72 -17.36
C ASP A 73 6.52 1.89 -16.52
N CYS A 74 7.75 2.42 -16.31
CA CYS A 74 8.74 1.77 -15.45
C CYS A 74 8.26 1.65 -13.99
N ALA A 75 7.57 2.65 -13.47
CA ALA A 75 6.99 2.59 -12.13
C ALA A 75 5.87 1.54 -12.04
N GLN A 76 4.98 1.47 -13.04
CA GLN A 76 3.93 0.43 -13.10
C GLN A 76 4.53 -0.97 -13.09
N ARG A 77 5.55 -1.22 -13.93
CA ARG A 77 6.27 -2.51 -13.94
C ARG A 77 6.87 -2.87 -12.58
N ALA A 78 7.36 -1.88 -11.83
CA ALA A 78 7.87 -2.12 -10.48
C ALA A 78 6.76 -2.54 -9.50
N PHE A 79 5.58 -1.92 -9.58
CA PHE A 79 4.42 -2.31 -8.77
C PHE A 79 3.87 -3.69 -9.15
N GLU A 80 3.83 -4.02 -10.44
CA GLU A 80 3.48 -5.37 -10.91
C GLU A 80 4.46 -6.40 -10.34
N ARG A 81 5.76 -6.11 -10.41
CA ARG A 81 6.78 -7.00 -9.84
C ARG A 81 6.65 -7.16 -8.33
N ALA A 82 6.22 -6.12 -7.61
CA ALA A 82 5.92 -6.21 -6.19
C ALA A 82 4.76 -7.18 -5.94
N LEU A 83 3.66 -7.09 -6.70
CA LEU A 83 2.53 -8.03 -6.60
C LEU A 83 2.95 -9.48 -6.89
N GLU A 84 3.82 -9.70 -7.88
CA GLU A 84 4.31 -11.03 -8.22
C GLU A 84 5.20 -11.63 -7.12
N THR A 85 6.08 -10.82 -6.52
CA THR A 85 7.22 -11.31 -5.72
C THR A 85 7.06 -11.14 -4.21
N TRP A 86 6.31 -10.13 -3.76
CA TRP A 86 6.12 -9.91 -2.34
C TRP A 86 5.19 -10.97 -1.76
N ARG A 87 5.63 -11.53 -0.64
CA ARG A 87 4.91 -12.41 0.27
C ARG A 87 5.09 -11.81 1.66
N PRO A 88 4.24 -12.11 2.65
CA PRO A 88 4.36 -11.51 3.98
C PRO A 88 5.77 -11.56 4.59
N ALA A 89 6.54 -12.64 4.33
CA ALA A 89 7.92 -12.80 4.79
C ALA A 89 8.99 -12.15 3.89
N THR A 90 8.65 -11.73 2.66
CA THR A 90 9.60 -11.21 1.65
C THR A 90 9.39 -9.75 1.30
N VAL A 91 8.43 -9.06 1.95
CA VAL A 91 8.28 -7.61 1.82
C VAL A 91 9.58 -6.93 2.29
N PRO A 92 10.22 -6.10 1.44
CA PRO A 92 11.41 -5.36 1.83
C PRO A 92 11.13 -4.39 2.99
N SER A 93 12.11 -4.16 3.86
CA SER A 93 12.00 -3.16 4.94
C SER A 93 11.81 -1.73 4.44
N ASN A 94 12.21 -1.44 3.19
CA ASN A 94 11.92 -0.20 2.48
C ASN A 94 11.23 -0.50 1.13
N PRO A 95 9.88 -0.60 1.13
CA PRO A 95 9.10 -0.86 -0.09
C PRO A 95 9.34 0.18 -1.20
N VAL A 96 9.33 1.47 -0.85
CA VAL A 96 9.49 2.57 -1.82
C VAL A 96 10.88 2.55 -2.47
N GLY A 97 11.92 2.35 -1.68
CA GLY A 97 13.29 2.26 -2.20
C GLY A 97 13.49 1.06 -3.12
N TRP A 98 12.83 -0.07 -2.81
CA TRP A 98 12.82 -1.23 -3.68
C TRP A 98 12.11 -0.92 -5.01
N LEU A 99 10.94 -0.27 -4.97
CA LEU A 99 10.18 0.12 -6.17
C LEU A 99 10.99 1.05 -7.08
N VAL A 100 11.60 2.10 -6.53
CA VAL A 100 12.46 3.03 -7.31
C VAL A 100 13.63 2.29 -7.95
N ARG A 101 14.27 1.37 -7.22
CA ARG A 101 15.38 0.58 -7.78
C ARG A 101 14.91 -0.34 -8.91
N THR A 102 13.79 -1.03 -8.72
CA THR A 102 13.20 -1.91 -9.74
C THR A 102 12.82 -1.12 -10.99
N ALA A 103 12.18 0.05 -10.84
CA ALA A 103 11.80 0.93 -11.94
C ALA A 103 13.03 1.45 -12.71
N ARG A 104 14.06 1.95 -12.02
CA ARG A 104 15.30 2.40 -12.67
C ARG A 104 16.04 1.28 -13.39
N ASN A 105 16.07 0.08 -12.81
CA ASN A 105 16.67 -1.08 -13.47
C ASN A 105 15.94 -1.43 -14.76
N HIS A 106 14.61 -1.30 -14.79
CA HIS A 106 13.81 -1.49 -16.00
C HIS A 106 14.13 -0.42 -17.06
N ALA A 107 14.17 0.86 -16.68
CA ALA A 107 14.58 1.93 -17.58
C ALA A 107 15.97 1.69 -18.21
N LEU A 108 16.95 1.27 -17.39
CA LEU A 108 18.28 0.90 -17.88
C LEU A 108 18.26 -0.30 -18.83
N ASP A 109 17.36 -1.26 -18.60
CA ASP A 109 17.18 -2.41 -19.47
C ASP A 109 16.59 -2.02 -20.82
N LEU A 110 15.62 -1.09 -20.85
CA LEU A 110 15.10 -0.51 -22.10
C LEU A 110 16.23 0.17 -22.90
N HIS A 111 17.06 0.98 -22.25
CA HIS A 111 18.21 1.63 -22.90
C HIS A 111 19.24 0.65 -23.46
N ARG A 112 19.45 -0.49 -22.80
CA ARG A 112 20.39 -1.51 -23.30
C ARG A 112 19.85 -2.29 -24.50
N ARG A 113 18.52 -2.43 -24.61
CA ARG A 113 17.87 -3.20 -25.67
C ARG A 113 17.53 -2.37 -26.91
N GLY A 114 17.40 -1.05 -26.74
CA GLY A 114 17.06 -0.09 -27.79
C GLY A 114 18.22 0.76 -28.29
N GLY A 115 19.47 0.37 -28.00
CA GLY A 115 20.68 0.98 -28.53
C GLY A 115 21.26 0.22 -29.72
#